data_AF-A0A973G1U3-F1
#
_entry.id   AF-A0A973G1U3-F1
#
_cell.length_a   1.000
_cell.length_b   1.000
_cell.length_c   1.000
_cell.angle_alpha   90.00
_cell.angle_beta   90.00
_cell.angle_gamma   90.00
#
_symmetry.space_group_name_H-M   'P 1'
#
loop_
_entity.id
_entity.type
_entity.pdbx_description
1 polymer ?
#
loop_
_entity_poly.entity_id
_entity_poly.type
_entity_poly.pdbx_seq_one_letter_code
_entity_poly.pdbx_strand_id
1 'polypeptide(L)'
;ALAHFVFIFCGSSFMILSGLAMYGENNPGGFSSVLTGWMIPLFGGSYTLHFAHHLMAWIFPFYLVLHLYAVFRHDIVDRTSVTSSIVTGYKHKVEEEPA
;
A
#
# COMPACT_ATOMS: atom_id res chain seq x y z
N ALA A 1 -2.39 5.09 -12.80
CA ALA A 1 -3.50 4.21 -12.38
C ALA A 1 -3.04 2.77 -12.12
N LEU A 2 -2.48 2.06 -13.12
CA LEU A 2 -2.08 0.65 -12.98
C LEU A 2 -1.14 0.38 -11.78
N ALA A 3 -0.11 1.20 -11.60
CA ALA A 3 0.82 1.05 -10.47
C ALA A 3 0.14 1.18 -9.10
N HIS A 4 -0.84 2.08 -8.96
CA HIS A 4 -1.55 2.25 -7.69
C HIS A 4 -2.46 1.05 -7.42
N PHE A 5 -3.14 0.53 -8.43
CA PHE A 5 -3.96 -0.67 -8.29
C PHE A 5 -3.13 -1.89 -7.88
N VAL A 6 -2.02 -2.15 -8.58
CA VAL A 6 -1.19 -3.32 -8.31
C VAL A 6 -0.47 -3.21 -6.95
N PHE A 7 0.20 -2.08 -6.68
CA PHE A 7 1.01 -1.96 -5.46
C PHE A 7 0.17 -1.64 -4.22
N ILE A 8 -0.78 -0.70 -4.30
CA ILE A 8 -1.59 -0.33 -3.14
C ILE A 8 -2.69 -1.34 -2.93
N PHE A 9 -3.55 -1.59 -3.92
CA PHE A 9 -4.73 -2.44 -3.68
C PHE A 9 -4.35 -3.91 -3.51
N CYS A 10 -3.65 -4.53 -4.46
CA CYS A 10 -3.28 -5.94 -4.33
C CYS A 10 -2.22 -6.17 -3.25
N GLY A 11 -1.18 -5.32 -3.18
CA GLY A 11 -0.13 -5.43 -2.18
C GLY A 11 -0.64 -5.27 -0.74
N SER A 12 -1.48 -4.26 -0.46
CA SER A 12 -2.03 -4.07 0.89
C SER A 12 -3.01 -5.19 1.27
N SER A 13 -3.86 -5.64 0.33
CA SER A 13 -4.77 -6.75 0.58
C SER A 13 -4.00 -8.02 0.98
N PHE A 14 -2.90 -8.32 0.28
CA PHE A 14 -2.04 -9.45 0.63
C PHE A 14 -1.41 -9.29 2.02
N MET A 15 -0.87 -8.11 2.34
CA MET A 15 -0.28 -7.83 3.66
C MET A 15 -1.31 -7.97 4.80
N ILE A 16 -2.53 -7.48 4.59
CA ILE A 16 -3.62 -7.59 5.58
C ILE A 16 -3.97 -9.06 5.79
N LEU A 17 -4.24 -9.80 4.71
CA LEU A 17 -4.64 -11.21 4.82
C LEU A 17 -3.53 -12.05 5.46
N SER A 18 -2.27 -11.82 5.11
CA SER A 18 -1.14 -12.63 5.61
C SER A 18 -0.81 -12.28 7.06
N GLY A 19 -0.89 -11.00 7.43
CA GLY A 19 -0.81 -10.56 8.82
C GLY A 19 -1.92 -11.17 9.69
N LEU A 20 -3.17 -11.17 9.21
CA LEU A 20 -4.29 -11.80 9.92
C LEU A 20 -4.14 -13.32 10.03
N ALA A 21 -3.61 -13.98 9.00
CA ALA A 21 -3.35 -15.42 9.01
C ALA A 21 -2.35 -15.79 10.11
N MET A 22 -1.22 -15.09 10.17
CA MET A 22 -0.21 -15.30 11.22
C MET A 22 -0.74 -14.94 12.61
N TYR A 23 -1.53 -13.86 12.72
CA TYR A 23 -2.16 -13.49 13.98
C TYR A 23 -3.17 -14.55 14.46
N GLY A 24 -3.87 -15.20 13.51
CA GLY A 24 -4.78 -16.31 13.78
C GLY A 24 -4.10 -17.56 14.33
N GLU A 25 -2.80 -17.77 14.09
CA GLU A 25 -2.05 -18.89 14.68
C GLU A 25 -1.91 -18.78 16.21
N ASN A 26 -1.90 -17.54 16.73
CA ASN A 26 -1.83 -17.30 18.17
C ASN A 26 -3.15 -17.58 18.90
N ASN A 27 -4.29 -17.67 18.20
CA ASN A 27 -5.59 -17.99 18.78
C ASN A 27 -6.39 -18.96 17.88
N PRO A 28 -6.07 -20.26 17.93
CA PRO A 28 -6.76 -21.27 17.13
C PRO A 28 -8.25 -21.33 17.52
N GLY A 29 -9.13 -20.90 16.62
CA GLY A 29 -10.58 -20.78 16.84
C GLY A 29 -11.12 -19.34 16.87
N GLY A 30 -10.25 -18.33 16.84
CA GLY A 30 -10.65 -16.93 16.70
C GLY A 30 -11.18 -16.59 15.29
N PHE A 31 -11.92 -15.49 15.20
CA PHE A 31 -12.47 -14.96 13.94
C PHE A 31 -11.41 -14.78 12.83
N SER A 32 -10.19 -14.35 13.20
CA SER A 32 -9.07 -14.23 12.26
C SER A 32 -8.61 -15.58 11.69
N SER A 33 -8.56 -16.62 12.51
CA SER A 33 -8.14 -17.97 12.12
C SER A 33 -9.13 -18.61 11.13
N VAL A 34 -10.44 -18.42 11.34
CA VAL A 34 -11.47 -18.94 10.41
C VAL A 34 -11.40 -18.22 9.05
N LEU A 35 -11.23 -16.90 9.05
CA LEU A 35 -11.26 -16.12 7.82
C LEU A 35 -9.99 -16.23 6.98
N THR A 36 -8.84 -16.44 7.61
CA THR A 36 -7.53 -16.36 6.92
C THR A 36 -6.65 -17.59 7.11
N GLY A 37 -7.08 -18.57 7.90
CA GLY A 37 -6.36 -19.82 8.15
C GLY A 37 -6.19 -20.69 6.90
N TRP A 38 -7.00 -20.50 5.85
CA TRP A 38 -6.82 -21.15 4.55
C TRP A 38 -5.55 -20.71 3.82
N MET A 39 -4.93 -19.59 4.22
CA MET A 39 -3.74 -19.09 3.55
C MET A 39 -2.45 -19.79 4.02
N ILE A 40 -2.41 -20.28 5.25
CA ILE A 40 -1.28 -21.03 5.81
C ILE A 40 -1.00 -22.34 5.02
N PRO A 41 -1.98 -23.21 4.76
CA PRO A 41 -1.74 -24.42 3.97
C PRO A 41 -1.45 -24.11 2.49
N LEU A 42 -1.97 -23.02 1.93
CA LEU A 42 -1.65 -22.60 0.55
C LEU A 42 -0.18 -22.25 0.35
N PHE A 43 0.46 -21.65 1.37
CA PHE A 43 1.87 -21.30 1.33
C PHE A 43 2.79 -22.41 1.83
N GLY A 44 2.24 -23.57 2.21
CA GLY A 44 3.03 -24.73 2.65
C GLY A 44 3.54 -24.65 4.10
N GLY A 45 3.01 -23.72 4.91
CA GLY A 45 3.32 -23.60 6.33
C GLY A 45 3.42 -22.16 6.85
N SER A 46 3.50 -22.02 8.17
CA SER A 46 3.67 -20.73 8.87
C SER A 46 4.96 -20.02 8.44
N TYR A 47 6.07 -20.76 8.38
CA TYR A 47 7.40 -20.20 8.09
C TYR A 47 7.48 -19.55 6.70
N THR A 48 6.97 -20.22 5.67
CA THR A 48 6.96 -19.72 4.30
C THR A 48 6.03 -18.53 4.13
N LEU A 49 4.90 -18.50 4.86
CA LEU A 49 3.99 -17.35 4.88
C LEU A 49 4.63 -16.13 5.58
N HIS A 50 5.34 -16.33 6.69
CA HIS A 50 6.14 -15.29 7.36
C HIS A 50 7.24 -14.72 6.44
N PHE A 51 7.92 -15.57 5.69
CA PHE A 51 8.93 -15.15 4.71
C PHE A 51 8.30 -14.34 3.57
N ALA A 52 7.20 -14.81 3.00
CA ALA A 52 6.48 -14.10 1.95
C ALA A 52 5.93 -12.74 2.43
N HIS A 53 5.43 -12.67 3.67
CA HIS A 53 4.97 -11.42 4.29
C HIS A 53 6.13 -10.42 4.45
N HIS A 54 7.28 -10.86 4.95
CA HIS A 54 8.46 -9.98 5.06
C HIS A 54 8.98 -9.52 3.69
N LEU A 55 8.99 -10.42 2.69
CA LEU A 55 9.41 -10.06 1.33
C LEU A 55 8.52 -8.97 0.75
N MET A 56 7.20 -9.08 0.92
CA MET A 56 6.27 -8.02 0.52
C MET A 56 6.43 -6.76 1.37
N ALA A 57 6.66 -6.90 2.68
CA ALA A 57 6.88 -5.78 3.59
C ALA A 57 8.05 -4.91 3.14
N TRP A 58 9.14 -5.51 2.61
CA TRP A 58 10.28 -4.76 2.08
C TRP A 58 9.95 -3.92 0.84
N ILE A 59 8.98 -4.34 0.01
CA ILE A 59 8.59 -3.60 -1.19
C ILE A 59 7.90 -2.26 -0.83
N PHE A 60 7.20 -2.20 0.31
CA PHE A 60 6.46 -1.00 0.72
C PHE A 60 7.35 0.22 1.01
N PRO A 61 8.45 0.11 1.78
CA PRO A 61 9.41 1.20 1.94
C PRO A 61 9.99 1.71 0.61
N PHE A 62 10.35 0.82 -0.32
CA PHE A 62 10.83 1.23 -1.64
C PHE A 62 9.75 1.98 -2.43
N TYR A 63 8.52 1.48 -2.40
CA TYR A 63 7.38 2.15 -3.03
C TYR A 63 7.13 3.54 -2.42
N LEU A 64 7.22 3.69 -1.10
CA LEU A 64 7.06 4.98 -0.41
C LEU A 64 8.06 6.03 -0.92
N VAL A 65 9.35 5.67 -1.02
CA VAL A 65 10.40 6.57 -1.51
C VAL A 65 10.12 7.00 -2.96
N LEU A 66 9.77 6.05 -3.83
CA LEU A 66 9.42 6.34 -5.23
C LEU A 66 8.16 7.21 -5.33
N HIS A 67 7.16 6.96 -4.48
CA HIS A 67 5.92 7.74 -4.44
C HIS A 67 6.18 9.18 -4.04
N LEU A 68 6.95 9.40 -2.97
CA LEU A 68 7.33 10.75 -2.53
C LEU A 68 8.10 11.49 -3.62
N TYR A 69 9.08 10.83 -4.25
CA TYR A 69 9.80 11.43 -5.38
C TYR A 69 8.86 11.81 -6.52
N ALA A 70 7.94 10.93 -6.92
CA ALA A 70 7.00 11.20 -8.01
C ALA A 70 6.10 12.39 -7.69
N VAL A 71 5.59 12.49 -6.45
CA VAL A 71 4.76 13.60 -5.99
C VAL A 71 5.56 14.90 -5.97
N PHE A 72 6.75 14.92 -5.35
CA PHE A 72 7.60 16.11 -5.31
C PHE A 72 8.03 16.57 -6.70
N ARG A 73 8.40 15.63 -7.58
CA ARG A 73 8.76 15.95 -8.96
C ARG A 73 7.59 16.57 -9.72
N HIS A 74 6.38 16.05 -9.53
CA HIS A 74 5.18 16.60 -10.16
C HIS A 74 4.84 17.99 -9.61
N ASP A 75 5.02 18.21 -8.30
CA ASP A 75 4.80 19.49 -7.64
C ASP A 75 5.78 20.57 -8.15
N ILE A 76 7.06 20.21 -8.29
CA ILE A 76 8.11 21.12 -8.75
C ILE A 76 8.02 21.42 -10.26
N VAL A 77 7.78 20.41 -11.10
CA VAL A 77 7.81 20.55 -12.56
C VAL A 77 6.52 21.14 -13.10
N ASP A 78 5.37 20.63 -12.68
CA ASP A 78 4.09 21.04 -13.26
C ASP A 78 3.49 22.26 -12.55
N ARG A 79 4.04 22.67 -11.39
CA ARG A 79 3.47 23.70 -10.49
C ARG A 79 1.97 23.53 -10.24
N THR A 80 1.45 22.33 -10.47
CA THR A 80 0.06 22.00 -10.25
C THR A 80 -0.08 21.66 -8.78
N SER A 81 -0.98 22.36 -8.09
CA SER A 81 -1.22 22.29 -6.64
C SER A 81 -1.83 20.95 -6.17
N VAL A 82 -1.43 19.82 -6.75
CA VAL A 82 -1.94 18.47 -6.44
C VAL A 82 -1.61 18.11 -4.99
N THR A 83 -0.38 18.35 -4.55
CA THR A 83 0.03 18.10 -3.15
C THR A 83 -0.68 19.04 -2.18
N SER A 84 -0.81 20.32 -2.56
CA SER A 84 -1.55 21.31 -1.78
C SER A 84 -3.04 20.95 -1.66
N SER A 85 -3.65 20.31 -2.66
CA SER A 85 -5.05 19.89 -2.57
C SER A 85 -5.28 18.77 -1.55
N ILE A 86 -4.27 17.95 -1.25
CA ILE A 86 -4.34 16.91 -0.21
C ILE A 86 -4.19 17.51 1.19
N VAL A 87 -3.28 18.49 1.34
CA VAL A 87 -2.95 19.08 2.65
C VAL A 87 -3.92 20.20 3.04
N THR A 88 -4.28 21.07 2.09
CA THR A 88 -5.10 22.28 2.35
C THR A 88 -6.53 22.16 1.82
N GLY A 89 -6.79 21.22 0.91
CA GLY A 89 -8.10 21.06 0.25
C GLY A 89 -8.33 21.99 -0.95
N TYR A 90 -7.47 22.99 -1.16
CA TYR A 90 -7.64 23.96 -2.25
C TYR A 90 -6.68 23.68 -3.41
N LYS A 91 -7.24 23.64 -4.63
CA LYS A 91 -6.49 23.56 -5.88
C LYS A 91 -6.48 24.94 -6.54
N HIS A 92 -5.40 25.69 -6.38
CA HIS A 92 -5.19 26.87 -7.22
C HIS A 92 -4.83 26.40 -8.63
N LYS A 93 -5.71 26.68 -9.61
CA LYS A 93 -5.32 26.76 -11.02
C LYS A 93 -4.61 28.10 -11.18
N VAL A 94 -3.40 28.11 -11.73
CA VAL A 94 -2.78 29.36 -12.16
C VAL A 94 -3.72 29.96 -13.22
N GLU A 95 -4.28 31.13 -12.94
CA GLU A 95 -5.05 31.88 -13.93
C GLU A 95 -4.10 32.19 -15.10
N GLU A 96 -4.49 31.78 -16.31
CA GLU A 96 -3.85 32.25 -17.53
C GLU A 96 -3.95 33.77 -17.54
N GLU A 97 -2.81 34.42 -17.72
CA GLU A 97 -2.65 35.87 -17.83
C GLU A 97 -3.75 36.47 -18.72
N PRO A 98 -4.51 37.49 -18.28
CA PRO A 98 -5.44 38.17 -19.16
C PRO A 98 -4.63 38.89 -20.23
N ALA A 99 -4.83 38.47 -21.48
CA ALA A 99 -4.35 39.16 -22.68
C ALA A 99 -4.84 40.62 -22.75
#